data_AF-A0A9W8HUS0-F1
#
_entry.id   AF-A0A9W8HUS0-F1
#
_cell.length_a   1.000
_cell.length_b   1.000
_cell.length_c   1.000
_cell.angle_alpha   90.00
_cell.angle_beta   90.00
_cell.angle_gamma   90.00
#
_symmetry.space_group_name_H-M   'P 1'
#
loop_
_entity.id
_entity.type
_entity.pdbx_description
1 polymer ?
#
loop_
_entity_poly.entity_id
_entity_poly.type
_entity_poly.pdbx_seq_one_letter_code
_entity_poly.pdbx_strand_id
1 'polypeptide(L)' 'MMVHEDGTVARASGDLHESTEAFALSSLMKDSAELVAMIRPEATALTRVTISRQSDTTIVATPYQKHIFCVKLAGP' A
#
# COMPACT_ATOMS: atom_id res chain seq x y z
N MET A 1 -2.97 -8.91 2.21
CA MET A 1 -2.82 -8.99 0.74
C MET A 1 -1.38 -8.66 0.35
N MET A 2 -0.85 -9.36 -0.65
CA MET A 2 0.43 -9.09 -1.31
C MET A 2 0.15 -8.77 -2.78
N VAL A 3 0.57 -7.59 -3.21
CA VAL A 3 0.36 -7.06 -4.57
C VAL A 3 1.72 -6.89 -5.23
N HIS A 4 1.83 -7.15 -6.52
CA HIS A 4 2.99 -6.78 -7.33
C HIS A 4 2.98 -5.28 -7.63
N GLU A 5 4.14 -4.71 -7.98
CA GLU A 5 4.23 -3.30 -8.39
C GLU A 5 3.37 -2.93 -9.61
N ASP A 6 2.95 -3.91 -10.42
CA ASP A 6 2.03 -3.72 -11.55
C ASP A 6 0.54 -3.76 -11.14
N GLY A 7 0.24 -3.94 -9.85
CA GLY A 7 -1.12 -4.04 -9.32
C GLY A 7 -1.70 -5.45 -9.33
N THR A 8 -0.98 -6.46 -9.84
CA THR A 8 -1.43 -7.86 -9.82
C THR A 8 -1.44 -8.41 -8.40
N VAL A 9 -2.56 -9.01 -7.98
CA VAL A 9 -2.66 -9.67 -6.67
C VAL A 9 -1.88 -10.98 -6.68
N ALA A 10 -0.80 -11.05 -5.91
CA ALA A 10 -0.01 -12.26 -5.75
C ALA A 10 -0.64 -13.22 -4.73
N ARG A 11 -1.13 -12.68 -3.60
CA ARG A 11 -1.85 -13.41 -2.55
C ARG A 11 -2.84 -12.51 -1.84
N ALA A 12 -4.03 -13.02 -1.54
CA ALA A 12 -5.07 -12.31 -0.81
C ALA A 12 -5.64 -13.20 0.31
N SER A 13 -6.02 -12.60 1.43
CA SER A 13 -6.57 -13.31 2.60
C SER A 13 -7.28 -12.35 3.54
N GLY A 14 -8.24 -12.88 4.30
CA GLY A 14 -9.07 -12.08 5.20
C GLY A 14 -9.92 -11.08 4.42
N ASP A 15 -10.08 -9.88 4.96
CA ASP A 15 -10.91 -8.83 4.39
C ASP A 15 -10.38 -8.18 3.10
N LEU A 16 -9.15 -8.51 2.70
CA LEU A 16 -8.50 -7.96 1.50
C LEU A 16 -8.51 -9.02 0.39
N HIS A 17 -9.65 -9.19 -0.29
CA HIS A 17 -9.82 -10.15 -1.39
C HIS A 17 -10.10 -9.50 -2.75
N GLU A 18 -10.26 -8.18 -2.83
CA GLU A 18 -10.72 -7.50 -4.04
C GLU A 18 -9.56 -7.04 -4.93
N SER A 19 -9.61 -7.39 -6.21
CA SER A 19 -8.59 -7.00 -7.21
C SER A 19 -8.60 -5.50 -7.50
N THR A 20 -9.74 -4.83 -7.40
CA THR A 20 -9.89 -3.38 -7.63
C THR A 20 -9.08 -2.56 -6.61
N GLU A 21 -9.03 -3.00 -5.36
CA GLU A 21 -8.25 -2.34 -4.31
C GLU A 21 -6.73 -2.49 -4.53
N ALA A 22 -6.30 -3.58 -5.16
CA ALA A 22 -4.89 -3.86 -5.41
C ALA A 22 -4.28 -2.90 -6.45
N PHE A 23 -5.01 -2.62 -7.52
CA PHE A 23 -4.55 -1.64 -8.52
C PHE A 23 -4.47 -0.24 -7.92
N ALA A 24 -5.51 0.19 -7.21
CA ALA A 24 -5.54 1.49 -6.53
C ALA A 24 -4.39 1.62 -5.51
N LEU A 25 -4.09 0.54 -4.79
CA LEU A 25 -2.97 0.52 -3.84
C LEU A 25 -1.63 0.66 -4.54
N SER A 26 -1.42 -0.05 -5.66
CA SER A 26 -0.18 0.05 -6.41
C SER A 26 0.06 1.47 -6.95
N SER A 27 -0.97 2.07 -7.56
CA SER A 27 -0.91 3.47 -8.01
C SER A 27 -0.58 4.43 -6.87
N LEU A 28 -1.27 4.31 -5.73
CA LEU A 28 -1.01 5.15 -4.56
C LEU A 28 0.43 5.02 -4.05
N MET A 29 0.97 3.80 -4.01
CA MET A 29 2.35 3.56 -3.58
C MET A 29 3.37 4.19 -4.51
N LYS A 30 3.14 4.13 -5.83
CA LYS A 30 4.00 4.75 -6.83
C LYS A 30 3.99 6.27 -6.69
N ASP A 31 2.81 6.88 -6.68
CA ASP A 31 2.65 8.34 -6.57
C ASP A 31 3.25 8.85 -5.24
N SER A 32 3.08 8.10 -4.16
CA SER A 32 3.65 8.44 -2.85
C SER A 32 5.18 8.36 -2.87
N ALA A 33 5.77 7.39 -3.56
CA ALA A 33 7.21 7.26 -3.67
C ALA A 33 7.82 8.41 -4.49
N GLU A 34 7.17 8.79 -5.59
CA GLU A 34 7.54 9.96 -6.40
C GLU A 34 7.45 11.25 -5.58
N LEU A 35 6.38 11.42 -4.81
CA LEU A 35 6.20 12.56 -3.92
C LEU A 35 7.31 12.66 -2.85
N VAL A 36 7.65 11.53 -2.22
CA VAL A 36 8.74 11.48 -1.23
C VAL A 36 10.07 11.85 -1.88
N ALA A 37 10.36 11.35 -3.08
CA ALA A 37 11.59 11.69 -3.81
C ALA A 37 11.67 13.19 -4.16
N MET A 38 10.53 13.84 -4.44
CA MET A 38 10.49 15.28 -4.69
C MET A 38 10.70 16.12 -3.43
N ILE A 39 10.11 15.72 -2.29
CA ILE A 39 10.13 16.51 -1.05
C ILE A 39 11.40 16.25 -0.23
N ARG A 40 11.93 15.03 -0.30
CA ARG A 40 13.10 14.57 0.47
C ARG A 40 14.01 13.71 -0.43
N PRO A 41 14.74 14.32 -1.37
CA PRO A 41 15.62 13.60 -2.28
C PRO A 41 16.73 12.81 -1.56
N GLU A 42 17.08 13.20 -0.34
CA GLU A 42 18.02 12.50 0.54
C GLU A 42 17.41 11.29 1.29
N ALA A 43 16.08 11.15 1.28
CA ALA A 43 15.41 10.00 1.90
C ALA A 43 15.52 8.77 1.00
N THR A 44 15.89 7.64 1.61
CA THR A 44 16.27 6.42 0.90
C THR A 44 15.09 5.65 0.27
N ALA A 45 13.87 5.73 0.82
CA ALA A 45 12.68 5.14 0.23
C ALA A 45 11.40 5.49 1.02
N LEU A 46 10.25 5.44 0.34
CA LEU A 46 8.94 5.31 0.98
C LEU A 46 8.90 3.98 1.76
N THR A 47 8.68 4.03 3.07
CA THR A 47 8.66 2.83 3.93
C THR A 47 7.26 2.31 4.23
N ARG A 48 6.27 3.20 4.31
CA ARG A 48 4.90 2.83 4.68
C ARG A 48 3.91 3.92 4.28
N VAL A 49 2.74 3.48 3.79
CA VAL A 49 1.54 4.29 3.61
C VAL A 49 0.46 3.76 4.54
N THR A 50 -0.18 4.66 5.27
CA THR A 50 -1.30 4.35 6.16
C THR A 50 -2.55 5.08 5.66
N ILE A 51 -3.59 4.34 5.33
CA ILE A 51 -4.87 4.86 4.86
C ILE A 51 -5.88 4.65 5.98
N SER A 52 -6.20 5.72 6.69
CA SER A 52 -7.24 5.70 7.73
C SER A 52 -8.58 5.99 7.08
N ARG A 53 -9.50 5.01 7.10
CA ARG A 53 -10.91 5.27 6.75
C ARG A 53 -11.63 5.74 8.01
N GLN A 54 -12.56 6.69 7.87
CA GLN A 54 -13.37 7.24 8.99
C GLN A 54 -14.21 6.18 9.73
N SER A 55 -14.30 4.97 9.19
CA SER A 55 -15.13 3.86 9.68
C SER A 55 -14.31 2.80 10.44
N ASP A 56 -13.43 3.22 11.36
CA ASP A 56 -12.63 2.33 12.22
C ASP A 56 -11.87 1.24 11.47
N THR A 57 -11.34 1.56 10.29
CA THR A 57 -10.49 0.63 9.53
C THR A 57 -9.27 1.35 9.01
N THR A 58 -8.11 0.74 9.24
CA THR A 58 -6.83 1.26 8.77
C THR A 58 -6.22 0.26 7.81
N ILE A 59 -5.86 0.72 6.61
CA ILE A 59 -5.04 -0.07 5.69
C ILE A 59 -3.60 0.38 5.85
N VAL A 60 -2.70 -0.57 6.11
CA VAL A 60 -1.26 -0.32 6.17
C VAL A 60 -0.61 -1.03 4.99
N ALA A 61 0.11 -0.27 4.17
CA ALA A 61 0.85 -0.78 3.03
C ALA A 61 2.34 -0.45 3.14
N THR A 62 3.18 -1.46 2.91
CA THR A 62 4.64 -1.35 2.95
C THR A 62 5.22 -1.93 1.67
N PRO A 63 6.04 -1.17 0.93
CA PRO A 63 6.74 -1.70 -0.23
C PRO A 63 7.94 -2.53 0.24
N TYR A 64 8.18 -3.65 -0.41
CA TYR A 64 9.35 -4.49 -0.19
C TYR A 64 9.70 -5.23 -1.48
N GLN A 65 10.88 -4.93 -2.03
CA GLN A 65 11.30 -5.40 -3.35
C GLN A 65 10.25 -5.04 -4.41
N LYS A 66 9.78 -6.02 -5.21
CA LYS A 66 8.76 -5.84 -6.26
C LYS A 66 7.33 -6.05 -5.77
N HIS A 67 7.13 -6.02 -4.45
CA HIS A 67 5.86 -6.32 -3.82
C HIS A 67 5.43 -5.22 -2.86
N ILE A 68 4.11 -5.13 -2.66
CA ILE A 68 3.46 -4.28 -1.68
C ILE A 68 2.72 -5.22 -0.73
N PHE A 69 3.10 -5.17 0.54
CA PHE A 69 2.44 -5.90 1.62
C PHE A 69 1.37 -5.01 2.23
N CYS A 70 0.13 -5.49 2.25
CA CYS A 70 -1.04 -4.74 2.67
C CYS A 70 -1.79 -5.52 3.75
N VAL A 71 -2.10 -4.86 4.87
CA VAL A 71 -2.94 -5.40 5.94
C VAL A 71 -4.07 -4.43 6.27
N LYS A 72 -5.26 -4.98 6.52
CA LYS A 72 -6.39 -4.23 7.04
C LYS A 72 -6.45 -4.49 8.55
N LEU A 73 -6.44 -3.42 9.32
CA LEU A 73 -6.56 -3.42 10.77
C LEU A 73 -7.95 -2.89 11.12
N ALA A 74 -8.63 -3.58 12.03
CA ALA A 74 -9.76 -2.99 12.72
C ALA A 74 -9.26 -1.88 13.64
N GLY A 75 -10.03 -0.80 13.75
CA GLY A 75 -9.87 0.23 14.76
C GLY A 75 -10.13 -0.33 16.16
N PRO A 76 -9.84 0.44 17.21
CA PRO A 76 -10.17 0.08 18.59
C PRO A 76 -11.65 -0.23 18.77
#